data_AF-A0A348B5R5-F1
#
_entry.id   AF-A0A348B5R5-F1
#
_cell.length_a   1.000
_cell.length_b   1.000
_cell.length_c   1.000
_cell.angle_alpha   90.00
_cell.angle_beta   90.00
_cell.angle_gamma   90.00
#
_symmetry.space_group_name_H-M   'P 1'
#
loop_
_entity.id
_entity.type
_entity.pdbx_description
1 polymer ?
#
loop_
_entity_poly.entity_id
_entity_poly.type
_entity_poly.pdbx_seq_one_letter_code
_entity_poly.pdbx_strand_id
1 'polypeptide(L)'
;MGEDVVERILKDQRLLNTIVSAVEERVRADLIVSKVDELQRAVNSLVKAVQDNSDQIKLVWERLEENDKAILELQREEARHSEAIQGLQRAVEEHSKVLEEHSKVIQQHSEAIQGLQRAVEEHSKVIERHSKVIEELVFSFKQLKVSIDSFTSRAGIHAQKTIMELYREALKLHGVDPSNVKHGVVEDIAGVIEKGRKYEVDFYETDDYVYVFEVKNLADEGAIEQLLIRRKVLGSQTPKEVKLFLVSNSIEEAIRRQARKEGITVIAGHVIRTRR
;
A
#
# COMPACT_ATOMS: atom_id res chain seq x y z
N MET A 1 99.68 104.72 -54.42
CA MET A 1 100.14 103.52 -55.18
C MET A 1 99.00 102.54 -55.49
N GLY A 2 97.95 102.42 -54.68
CA GLY A 2 96.83 101.52 -54.99
C GLY A 2 95.95 101.97 -56.17
N GLU A 3 95.65 103.27 -56.27
CA GLU A 3 94.76 103.81 -57.33
C GLU A 3 95.32 103.60 -58.75
N ASP A 4 96.63 103.74 -58.95
CA ASP A 4 97.31 103.62 -60.25
C ASP A 4 97.32 102.16 -60.80
N VAL A 5 97.22 101.16 -59.91
CA VAL A 5 97.09 99.74 -60.28
C VAL A 5 95.66 99.42 -60.67
N VAL A 6 94.69 99.92 -59.92
CA VAL A 6 93.25 99.72 -60.20
C VAL A 6 92.87 100.38 -61.53
N GLU A 7 93.38 101.58 -61.81
CA GLU A 7 93.08 102.30 -63.06
C GLU A 7 93.69 101.61 -64.29
N ARG A 8 94.89 101.00 -64.17
CA ARG A 8 95.50 100.18 -65.24
C ARG A 8 94.74 98.88 -65.49
N ILE A 9 94.20 98.24 -64.45
CA ILE A 9 93.37 97.04 -64.56
C ILE A 9 92.03 97.34 -65.23
N LEU A 10 91.40 98.48 -64.89
CA LEU A 10 90.13 98.90 -65.47
C LEU A 10 90.25 99.31 -66.96
N LYS A 11 91.43 99.76 -67.40
CA LYS A 11 91.71 100.11 -68.80
C LYS A 11 92.16 98.91 -69.66
N ASP A 12 92.57 97.79 -69.04
CA ASP A 12 92.91 96.54 -69.73
C ASP A 12 91.69 95.61 -69.80
N GLN A 13 90.94 95.73 -70.90
CA GLN A 13 89.73 94.95 -71.14
C GLN A 13 89.96 93.42 -71.09
N ARG A 14 91.15 92.95 -71.48
CA ARG A 14 91.47 91.52 -71.49
C ARG A 14 91.66 90.99 -70.08
N LEU A 15 92.37 91.75 -69.25
CA LEU A 15 92.59 91.43 -67.86
C LEU A 15 91.29 91.55 -67.03
N LEU A 16 90.48 92.59 -67.28
CA LEU A 16 89.14 92.74 -66.70
C LEU A 16 88.23 91.54 -67.00
N ASN A 17 88.13 91.12 -68.26
CA ASN A 17 87.30 89.98 -68.65
C ASN A 17 87.77 88.66 -68.01
N THR A 18 89.09 88.49 -67.83
CA THR A 18 89.65 87.30 -67.16
C THR A 18 89.32 87.31 -65.67
N ILE A 19 89.39 88.47 -65.02
CA ILE A 19 88.99 88.62 -63.61
C ILE A 19 87.50 88.35 -63.43
N VAL A 20 86.63 88.90 -64.29
CA VAL A 20 85.19 88.66 -64.24
C VAL A 20 84.87 87.17 -64.40
N SER A 21 85.47 86.49 -65.38
CA SER A 21 85.30 85.05 -65.58
C SER A 21 85.75 84.24 -64.35
N ALA A 22 86.89 84.58 -63.74
CA ALA A 22 87.38 83.89 -62.55
C ALA A 22 86.48 84.12 -61.33
N VAL A 23 85.91 85.32 -61.18
CA VAL A 23 84.94 85.65 -60.14
C VAL A 23 83.62 84.90 -60.36
N GLU A 24 83.11 84.85 -61.60
CA GLU A 24 81.91 84.10 -61.96
C GLU A 24 82.07 82.60 -61.68
N GLU A 25 83.23 82.02 -62.02
CA GLU A 25 83.57 80.63 -61.71
C GLU A 25 83.61 80.39 -60.20
N ARG A 26 84.23 81.29 -59.44
CA ARG A 26 84.32 81.17 -57.98
C ARG A 26 82.95 81.28 -57.30
N VAL A 27 82.12 82.24 -57.70
CA VAL A 27 80.74 82.38 -57.18
C VAL A 27 79.90 81.14 -57.50
N ARG A 28 80.04 80.58 -58.71
CA ARG A 28 79.38 79.33 -59.09
C ARG A 28 79.86 78.16 -58.23
N ALA A 29 81.17 78.06 -57.98
CA ALA A 29 81.73 77.04 -57.11
C ALA A 29 81.20 77.14 -55.67
N ASP A 30 81.16 78.35 -55.09
CA ASP A 30 80.63 78.59 -53.74
C ASP A 30 79.13 78.23 -53.64
N LEU A 31 78.34 78.57 -54.67
CA LEU A 31 76.92 78.17 -54.74
C LEU A 31 76.74 76.65 -54.81
N ILE A 32 77.60 75.96 -55.58
CA ILE A 32 77.61 74.50 -55.66
C ILE A 32 77.92 73.90 -54.29
N VAL A 33 78.95 74.39 -53.59
CA VAL A 33 79.32 73.91 -52.26
C VAL A 33 78.17 74.10 -51.27
N SER A 34 77.53 75.27 -51.25
CA SER A 34 76.36 75.52 -50.39
C SER A 34 75.21 74.55 -50.66
N LYS A 35 74.94 74.23 -51.94
CA LYS A 35 73.91 73.25 -52.31
C LYS A 35 74.30 71.83 -51.92
N VAL A 36 75.58 71.48 -52.03
CA VAL A 36 76.12 70.20 -51.57
C VAL A 36 75.95 70.07 -50.05
N ASP A 37 76.21 71.10 -49.27
CA ASP A 37 76.02 71.09 -47.81
C ASP A 37 74.56 70.97 -47.38
N GLU A 38 73.64 71.63 -48.11
CA GLU A 38 72.20 71.48 -47.92
C GLU A 38 71.75 70.03 -48.23
N LEU A 39 72.21 69.49 -49.36
CA LEU A 39 71.92 68.10 -49.75
C LEU A 39 72.50 67.12 -48.74
N GLN A 40 73.72 67.33 -48.24
CA GLN A 40 74.33 66.47 -47.23
C GLN A 40 73.51 66.45 -45.93
N ARG A 41 73.01 67.62 -45.49
CA ARG A 41 72.11 67.71 -44.33
C ARG A 41 70.79 66.97 -44.55
N ALA A 42 70.17 67.14 -45.73
CA ALA A 42 68.95 66.43 -46.08
C ALA A 42 69.16 64.91 -46.13
N VAL A 43 70.27 64.46 -46.73
CA VAL A 43 70.66 63.04 -46.79
C VAL A 43 70.86 62.47 -45.39
N ASN A 44 71.57 63.17 -44.50
CA ASN A 44 71.77 62.70 -43.12
C ASN A 44 70.44 62.58 -42.36
N SER A 45 69.50 63.50 -42.58
CA SER A 45 68.15 63.43 -42.00
C SER A 45 67.37 62.22 -42.52
N LEU A 46 67.46 61.94 -43.82
CA LEU A 46 66.80 60.78 -44.43
C LEU A 46 67.40 59.47 -43.93
N VAL A 47 68.72 59.38 -43.79
CA VAL A 47 69.40 58.20 -43.23
C VAL A 47 68.90 57.91 -41.82
N LYS A 48 68.75 58.94 -40.98
CA LYS A 48 68.20 58.78 -39.64
C LYS A 48 66.75 58.26 -39.67
N ALA A 49 65.90 58.85 -40.51
CA ALA A 49 64.51 58.40 -40.65
C ALA A 49 64.40 56.96 -41.16
N VAL A 50 65.27 56.55 -42.09
CA VAL A 50 65.35 55.16 -42.58
C VAL A 50 65.77 54.21 -41.46
N GLN A 51 66.71 54.61 -40.62
CA GLN A 51 67.15 53.81 -39.49
C GLN A 51 66.05 53.67 -38.42
N ASP A 52 65.37 54.77 -38.06
CA ASP A 52 64.22 54.75 -37.16
C ASP A 52 63.11 53.84 -37.72
N ASN A 53 62.81 53.93 -39.01
CA ASN A 53 61.85 53.04 -39.67
C ASN A 53 62.30 51.58 -39.65
N SER A 54 63.59 51.31 -39.83
CA SER A 54 64.13 49.94 -39.77
C SER A 54 63.93 49.33 -38.38
N ASP A 55 64.11 50.12 -37.32
CA ASP A 55 63.88 49.66 -35.94
C ASP A 55 62.39 49.47 -35.63
N GLN A 56 61.52 50.35 -36.15
CA GLN A 56 60.05 50.15 -36.06
C GLN A 56 59.60 48.87 -36.77
N ILE A 57 60.16 48.58 -37.95
CA ILE A 57 59.85 47.35 -38.70
C ILE A 57 60.23 46.10 -37.88
N LYS A 58 61.37 46.10 -37.17
CA LYS A 58 61.75 44.98 -36.29
C LYS A 58 60.72 44.76 -35.18
N LEU A 59 60.28 45.83 -34.52
CA LEU A 59 59.27 45.75 -33.46
C LEU A 59 57.92 45.21 -33.98
N VAL A 60 57.54 45.56 -35.21
CA VAL A 60 56.34 45.02 -35.84
C VAL A 60 56.48 43.52 -36.11
N TRP A 61 57.65 43.06 -36.54
CA TRP A 61 57.91 41.62 -36.73
C TRP A 61 57.83 40.83 -35.43
N GLU A 62 58.41 41.35 -34.35
CA GLU A 62 58.33 40.71 -33.02
C GLU A 62 56.88 40.57 -32.56
N ARG A 63 56.08 41.64 -32.70
CA ARG A 63 54.63 41.60 -32.39
C ARG A 63 53.86 40.64 -33.28
N LEU A 64 54.24 40.51 -34.55
CA LEU A 64 53.59 39.56 -35.46
C LEU A 64 53.87 38.11 -35.02
N GLU A 65 55.10 37.81 -34.60
CA GLU A 65 55.46 36.49 -34.08
C GLU A 65 54.71 36.16 -32.77
N GLU A 66 54.54 37.14 -31.88
CA GLU A 66 53.72 36.98 -30.68
C GLU A 66 52.25 36.71 -31.01
N ASN A 67 51.69 37.44 -31.98
CA ASN A 67 50.32 37.23 -32.45
C ASN A 67 50.14 35.84 -33.08
N ASP A 68 51.11 35.36 -33.87
CA ASP A 68 51.07 34.02 -34.45
C ASP A 68 51.03 32.94 -33.37
N LYS A 69 51.81 33.10 -32.30
CA LYS A 69 51.77 32.18 -31.13
C LYS A 69 50.41 32.21 -30.44
N ALA A 70 49.85 33.40 -30.20
CA ALA A 70 48.53 33.54 -29.58
C ALA A 70 47.41 32.92 -30.44
N ILE A 71 47.46 33.09 -31.76
CA ILE A 71 46.50 32.48 -32.69
C ILE A 71 46.57 30.95 -32.63
N LEU A 72 47.77 30.38 -32.60
CA LEU A 72 47.96 28.93 -32.48
C LEU A 72 47.40 28.38 -31.16
N GLU A 73 47.53 29.12 -30.06
CA GLU A 73 46.94 28.73 -28.78
C GLU A 73 45.40 28.76 -28.82
N LEU A 74 44.81 29.82 -29.38
CA LEU A 74 43.36 29.93 -29.56
C LEU A 74 42.80 28.79 -30.43
N GLN A 75 43.49 28.43 -31.51
CA GLN A 75 43.09 27.29 -32.36
C GLN A 75 43.11 25.96 -31.61
N ARG A 76 44.07 25.76 -30.70
CA ARG A 76 44.13 24.56 -29.85
C ARG A 76 42.98 24.51 -28.85
N GLU A 77 42.64 25.63 -28.23
CA GLU A 77 41.50 25.71 -27.31
C GLU A 77 40.17 25.53 -28.05
N GLU A 78 40.02 26.09 -29.26
CA GLU A 78 38.86 25.87 -30.11
C GLU A 78 38.69 24.38 -30.46
N ALA A 79 39.77 23.68 -30.78
CA ALA A 79 39.74 22.24 -31.03
C ALA A 79 39.29 21.45 -29.79
N ARG A 80 39.81 21.80 -28.60
CA ARG A 80 39.41 21.17 -27.33
C ARG A 80 37.94 21.42 -27.00
N HIS A 81 37.47 22.65 -27.16
CA HIS A 81 36.06 22.97 -26.98
C HIS A 81 35.18 22.20 -27.96
N SER A 82 35.60 22.08 -29.21
CA SER A 82 34.87 21.30 -30.23
C SER A 82 34.74 19.83 -29.82
N GLU A 83 35.81 19.21 -29.34
CA GLU A 83 35.79 17.84 -28.83
C GLU A 83 34.88 17.69 -27.60
N ALA A 84 34.96 18.64 -26.66
CA ALA A 84 34.11 18.65 -25.47
C ALA A 84 32.62 18.75 -25.81
N ILE A 85 32.26 19.63 -26.76
CA ILE A 85 30.89 19.78 -27.25
C ILE A 85 30.40 18.48 -27.89
N GLN A 86 31.21 17.81 -28.72
CA GLN A 86 30.85 16.50 -29.28
C GLN A 86 30.66 15.43 -28.20
N GLY A 87 31.44 15.48 -27.12
CA GLY A 87 31.26 14.63 -25.95
C GLY A 87 29.90 14.87 -25.27
N LEU A 88 29.57 16.14 -25.02
CA LEU A 88 28.29 16.52 -24.42
C LEU A 88 27.10 16.15 -25.29
N GLN A 89 27.18 16.33 -26.62
CA GLN A 89 26.13 15.93 -27.56
C GLN A 89 25.86 14.42 -27.49
N ARG A 90 26.91 13.59 -27.41
CA ARG A 90 26.76 12.14 -27.24
C ARG A 90 26.09 11.79 -25.91
N ALA A 91 26.49 12.43 -24.82
CA ALA A 91 25.88 12.21 -23.50
C ALA A 91 24.38 12.60 -23.49
N VAL A 92 24.01 13.70 -24.15
CA VAL A 92 22.61 14.12 -24.29
C VAL A 92 21.79 13.10 -25.10
N GLU A 93 22.35 12.57 -26.19
CA GLU A 93 21.72 11.53 -27.00
C GLU A 93 21.48 10.24 -26.18
N GLU A 94 22.46 9.82 -25.37
CA GLU A 94 22.33 8.67 -24.47
C GLU A 94 21.26 8.90 -23.41
N HIS A 95 21.25 10.06 -22.75
CA HIS A 95 20.21 10.42 -21.80
C HIS A 95 18.81 10.44 -22.42
N SER A 96 18.69 10.91 -23.67
CA SER A 96 17.43 10.94 -24.40
C SER A 96 16.88 9.52 -24.64
N LYS A 97 17.75 8.56 -24.99
CA LYS A 97 17.36 7.15 -25.14
C LYS A 97 16.88 6.53 -23.82
N VAL A 98 17.60 6.79 -22.72
CA VAL A 98 17.21 6.32 -21.38
C VAL A 98 15.85 6.89 -20.97
N LEU A 99 15.58 8.17 -21.26
CA LEU A 99 14.28 8.78 -20.98
C LEU A 99 13.14 8.15 -21.81
N GLU A 100 13.41 7.78 -23.07
CA GLU A 100 12.44 7.07 -23.90
C GLU A 100 12.12 5.67 -23.32
N GLU A 101 13.14 4.94 -22.86
CA GLU A 101 12.97 3.65 -22.20
C GLU A 101 12.17 3.78 -20.90
N HIS A 102 12.50 4.74 -20.04
CA HIS A 102 11.72 5.03 -18.83
C HIS A 102 10.26 5.36 -19.15
N SER A 103 10.02 6.13 -20.22
CA SER A 103 8.65 6.46 -20.65
C SER A 103 7.86 5.22 -21.05
N LYS A 104 8.49 4.26 -21.76
CA LYS A 104 7.87 2.97 -22.10
C LYS A 104 7.54 2.14 -20.86
N VAL A 105 8.45 2.08 -19.89
CA VAL A 105 8.22 1.35 -18.62
C VAL A 105 7.07 1.98 -17.82
N ILE A 106 7.01 3.32 -17.74
CA ILE A 106 5.91 4.03 -17.06
C ILE A 106 4.56 3.72 -17.72
N GLN A 107 4.51 3.66 -19.06
CA GLN A 107 3.31 3.28 -19.79
C GLN A 107 2.86 1.86 -19.45
N GLN A 108 3.79 0.89 -19.43
CA GLN A 108 3.50 -0.50 -19.04
C GLN A 108 2.98 -0.62 -17.60
N HIS A 109 3.60 0.10 -16.66
CA HIS A 109 3.09 0.15 -15.28
C HIS A 109 1.69 0.75 -15.19
N SER A 110 1.40 1.79 -15.98
CA SER A 110 0.08 2.42 -16.00
C SER A 110 -0.99 1.45 -16.49
N GLU A 111 -0.71 0.68 -17.54
CA GLU A 111 -1.60 -0.37 -18.05
C GLU A 111 -1.81 -1.51 -17.04
N ALA A 112 -0.74 -1.94 -16.36
CA ALA A 112 -0.82 -2.95 -15.30
C ALA A 112 -1.70 -2.49 -14.13
N ILE A 113 -1.55 -1.23 -13.69
CA ILE A 113 -2.38 -0.63 -12.64
C ILE A 113 -3.86 -0.61 -13.04
N GLN A 114 -4.16 -0.22 -14.28
CA GLN A 114 -5.54 -0.26 -14.79
C GLN A 114 -6.10 -1.70 -14.84
N GLY A 115 -5.26 -2.69 -15.14
CA GLY A 115 -5.61 -4.11 -15.03
C GLY A 115 -5.97 -4.52 -13.60
N LEU A 116 -5.14 -4.17 -12.63
CA LEU A 116 -5.38 -4.45 -11.22
C LEU A 116 -6.65 -3.77 -10.69
N GLN A 117 -6.90 -2.52 -11.08
CA GLN A 117 -8.12 -1.81 -10.70
C GLN A 117 -9.39 -2.53 -11.19
N ARG A 118 -9.37 -3.05 -12.42
CA ARG A 118 -10.48 -3.85 -12.96
C ARG A 118 -10.66 -5.16 -12.18
N ALA A 119 -9.58 -5.86 -11.86
CA ALA A 119 -9.66 -7.10 -11.06
C ALA A 119 -10.24 -6.85 -9.65
N VAL A 120 -9.85 -5.75 -9.00
CA VAL A 120 -10.39 -5.35 -7.68
C VAL A 120 -11.90 -5.06 -7.76
N GLU A 121 -12.35 -4.37 -8.82
CA GLU A 121 -13.76 -4.10 -9.07
C GLU A 121 -14.56 -5.40 -9.27
N GLU A 122 -14.02 -6.37 -10.02
CA GLU A 122 -14.64 -7.68 -10.21
C GLU A 122 -14.72 -8.47 -8.90
N HIS A 123 -13.64 -8.51 -8.12
CA HIS A 123 -13.63 -9.15 -6.80
C HIS A 123 -14.65 -8.52 -5.86
N SER A 124 -14.78 -7.19 -5.87
CA SER A 124 -15.77 -6.47 -5.05
C SER A 124 -17.20 -6.91 -5.39
N LYS A 125 -17.53 -7.05 -6.68
CA LYS A 125 -18.83 -7.58 -7.13
C LYS A 125 -19.06 -9.03 -6.70
N VAL A 126 -18.03 -9.87 -6.73
CA VAL A 126 -18.14 -11.27 -6.27
C VAL A 126 -18.39 -11.32 -4.76
N ILE A 127 -17.67 -10.52 -3.98
CA ILE A 127 -17.87 -10.41 -2.53
C ILE A 127 -19.29 -9.96 -2.22
N GLU A 128 -19.81 -8.95 -2.92
CA GLU A 128 -21.20 -8.49 -2.74
C GLU A 128 -22.22 -9.61 -3.01
N ARG A 129 -22.01 -10.42 -4.05
CA ARG A 129 -22.88 -11.59 -4.34
C ARG A 129 -22.79 -12.63 -3.23
N HIS A 130 -21.58 -12.96 -2.76
CA HIS A 130 -21.40 -13.91 -1.66
C HIS A 130 -22.07 -13.41 -0.37
N SER A 131 -21.97 -12.12 -0.04
CA SER A 131 -22.66 -11.55 1.12
C SER A 131 -24.17 -11.76 1.04
N LYS A 132 -24.80 -11.51 -0.12
CA LYS A 132 -26.25 -11.75 -0.32
C LYS A 132 -26.61 -13.23 -0.13
N VAL A 133 -25.83 -14.15 -0.70
CA VAL A 133 -26.06 -15.60 -0.54
C VAL A 133 -25.94 -16.03 0.93
N ILE A 134 -24.97 -15.49 1.66
CA ILE A 134 -24.80 -15.79 3.09
C ILE A 134 -26.00 -15.26 3.90
N GLU A 135 -26.47 -14.05 3.62
CA GLU A 135 -27.67 -13.49 4.26
C GLU A 135 -28.90 -14.38 4.04
N GLU A 136 -29.13 -14.83 2.81
CA GLU A 136 -30.20 -15.76 2.47
C GLU A 136 -30.08 -17.08 3.22
N LEU A 137 -28.88 -17.67 3.25
CA LEU A 137 -28.62 -18.92 3.96
C LEU A 137 -28.88 -18.79 5.47
N VAL A 138 -28.44 -17.68 6.08
CA VAL A 138 -28.68 -17.38 7.50
C VAL A 138 -30.18 -17.25 7.76
N PHE A 139 -30.93 -16.62 6.85
CA PHE A 139 -32.38 -16.52 6.96
C PHE A 139 -33.06 -17.90 6.87
N SER A 140 -32.72 -18.70 5.87
CA SER A 140 -33.25 -20.07 5.72
C SER A 140 -32.91 -20.95 6.92
N PHE A 141 -31.70 -20.82 7.48
CA PHE A 141 -31.31 -21.55 8.68
C PHE A 141 -32.15 -21.16 9.91
N LYS A 142 -32.45 -19.87 10.10
CA LYS A 142 -33.35 -19.40 11.16
C LYS A 142 -34.76 -19.99 11.00
N GLN A 143 -35.28 -20.04 9.78
CA GLN A 143 -36.60 -20.65 9.51
C GLN A 143 -36.59 -22.15 9.80
N LEU A 144 -35.54 -22.86 9.37
CA LEU A 144 -35.37 -24.28 9.64
C LEU A 144 -35.33 -24.56 11.14
N LYS A 145 -34.58 -23.76 11.90
CA LYS A 145 -34.52 -23.85 13.37
C LYS A 145 -35.90 -23.74 13.99
N VAL A 146 -36.67 -22.72 13.63
CA VAL A 146 -38.06 -22.53 14.13
C VAL A 146 -38.95 -23.73 13.77
N SER A 147 -38.83 -24.25 12.55
CA SER A 147 -39.59 -25.40 12.10
C SER A 147 -39.26 -26.66 12.93
N ILE A 148 -37.96 -26.92 13.16
CA ILE A 148 -37.47 -28.03 13.98
C ILE A 148 -37.93 -27.88 15.43
N ASP A 149 -37.83 -26.70 16.03
CA ASP A 149 -38.28 -26.45 17.41
C ASP A 149 -39.79 -26.73 17.54
N SER A 150 -40.59 -26.32 16.55
CA SER A 150 -42.03 -26.60 16.52
C SER A 150 -42.34 -28.09 16.33
N PHE A 151 -41.58 -28.77 15.46
CA PHE A 151 -41.73 -30.20 15.19
C PHE A 151 -41.37 -31.02 16.42
N THR A 152 -40.22 -30.75 17.04
CA THR A 152 -39.76 -31.45 18.25
C THR A 152 -40.73 -31.25 19.41
N SER A 153 -41.26 -30.03 19.59
CA SER A 153 -42.29 -29.75 20.60
C SER A 153 -43.56 -30.57 20.36
N ARG A 154 -44.09 -30.57 19.13
CA ARG A 154 -45.31 -31.34 18.79
C ARG A 154 -45.10 -32.83 18.87
N ALA A 155 -43.98 -33.34 18.33
CA ALA A 155 -43.62 -34.74 18.37
C ALA A 155 -43.47 -35.22 19.82
N GLY A 156 -42.87 -34.41 20.69
CA GLY A 156 -42.78 -34.68 22.13
C GLY A 156 -44.15 -34.83 22.79
N ILE A 157 -45.05 -33.85 22.62
CA ILE A 157 -46.39 -33.86 23.21
C ILE A 157 -47.21 -35.06 22.71
N HIS A 158 -47.21 -35.32 21.40
CA HIS A 158 -47.98 -36.45 20.84
C HIS A 158 -47.40 -37.79 21.30
N ALA A 159 -46.08 -37.93 21.34
CA ALA A 159 -45.44 -39.13 21.87
C ALA A 159 -45.82 -39.37 23.33
N GLN A 160 -45.79 -38.34 24.19
CA GLN A 160 -46.20 -38.47 25.59
C GLN A 160 -47.66 -38.92 25.73
N LYS A 161 -48.59 -38.31 24.97
CA LYS A 161 -50.00 -38.71 24.98
C LYS A 161 -50.20 -40.15 24.53
N THR A 162 -49.60 -40.55 23.41
CA THR A 162 -49.70 -41.92 22.90
C THR A 162 -49.12 -42.94 23.88
N ILE A 163 -48.00 -42.63 24.54
CA ILE A 163 -47.39 -43.48 25.57
C ILE A 163 -48.36 -43.64 26.75
N MET A 164 -48.94 -42.55 27.24
CA MET A 164 -49.91 -42.60 28.35
C MET A 164 -51.17 -43.41 28.01
N GLU A 165 -51.64 -43.34 26.77
CA GLU A 165 -52.76 -44.16 26.30
C GLU A 165 -52.39 -45.64 26.19
N LEU A 166 -51.20 -45.96 25.66
CA LEU A 166 -50.72 -47.33 25.51
C LEU A 166 -50.60 -48.05 26.86
N TYR A 167 -50.13 -47.34 27.89
CA TYR A 167 -49.95 -47.90 29.23
C TYR A 167 -51.16 -47.67 30.15
N ARG A 168 -52.31 -47.25 29.60
CA ARG A 168 -53.50 -46.92 30.40
C ARG A 168 -53.93 -48.05 31.32
N GLU A 169 -53.99 -49.28 30.82
CA GLU A 169 -54.38 -50.44 31.60
C GLU A 169 -53.33 -50.83 32.65
N ALA A 170 -52.04 -50.66 32.34
CA ALA A 170 -50.97 -50.88 33.31
C ALA A 170 -51.02 -49.86 34.46
N LEU A 171 -51.32 -48.60 34.16
CA LEU A 171 -51.51 -47.54 35.15
C LEU A 171 -52.73 -47.84 36.04
N LYS A 172 -53.85 -48.29 35.47
CA LYS A 172 -55.06 -48.68 36.23
C LYS A 172 -54.81 -49.84 37.19
N LEU A 173 -54.00 -50.83 36.80
CA LEU A 173 -53.58 -51.92 37.70
C LEU A 173 -52.80 -51.40 38.92
N HIS A 174 -52.16 -50.24 38.79
CA HIS A 174 -51.48 -49.55 39.89
C HIS A 174 -52.37 -48.53 40.62
N GLY A 175 -53.69 -48.54 40.39
CA GLY A 175 -54.65 -47.64 41.02
C GLY A 175 -54.62 -46.22 40.46
N VAL A 176 -53.99 -46.00 39.31
CA VAL A 176 -53.93 -44.70 38.64
C VAL A 176 -54.90 -44.69 37.47
N ASP A 177 -55.88 -43.79 37.46
CA ASP A 177 -56.66 -43.50 36.27
C ASP A 177 -55.96 -42.40 35.43
N PRO A 178 -55.43 -42.72 34.25
CA PRO A 178 -54.69 -41.76 33.42
C PRO A 178 -55.54 -40.57 32.97
N SER A 179 -56.87 -40.70 32.94
CA SER A 179 -57.78 -39.62 32.58
C SER A 179 -57.80 -38.50 33.62
N ASN A 180 -57.40 -38.82 34.86
CA ASN A 180 -57.33 -37.88 35.99
C ASN A 180 -55.92 -37.33 36.22
N VAL A 181 -54.93 -37.71 35.40
CA VAL A 181 -53.59 -37.12 35.45
C VAL A 181 -53.68 -35.67 34.96
N LYS A 182 -53.22 -34.75 35.80
CA LYS A 182 -53.20 -33.32 35.52
C LYS A 182 -51.78 -32.88 35.23
N HIS A 183 -51.63 -32.06 34.20
CA HIS A 183 -50.41 -31.32 33.96
C HIS A 183 -50.43 -30.02 34.76
N GLY A 184 -49.39 -29.75 35.53
CA GLY A 184 -49.29 -28.54 36.34
C GLY A 184 -47.85 -28.12 36.59
N VAL A 185 -47.71 -27.02 37.32
CA VAL A 185 -46.41 -26.47 37.71
C VAL A 185 -46.31 -26.45 39.23
N VAL A 186 -45.21 -26.97 39.76
CA VAL A 186 -44.87 -26.94 41.18
C VAL A 186 -43.70 -25.99 41.38
N GLU A 187 -43.84 -25.04 42.29
CA GLU A 187 -42.77 -24.11 42.67
C GLU A 187 -42.08 -24.62 43.95
N ASP A 188 -40.75 -24.57 44.00
CA ASP A 188 -39.99 -24.91 45.21
C ASP A 188 -40.01 -23.76 46.22
N ILE A 189 -41.08 -23.71 47.02
CA ILE A 189 -41.29 -22.68 48.04
C ILE A 189 -40.32 -22.86 49.23
N ALA A 190 -40.03 -24.10 49.58
CA ALA A 190 -39.19 -24.47 50.72
C ALA A 190 -37.69 -24.35 50.43
N GLY A 191 -37.29 -24.30 49.16
CA GLY A 191 -35.90 -24.20 48.73
C GLY A 191 -35.11 -25.49 48.93
N VAL A 192 -35.77 -26.65 48.77
CA VAL A 192 -35.13 -27.97 48.93
C VAL A 192 -34.11 -28.23 47.82
N ILE A 193 -34.31 -27.60 46.67
CA ILE A 193 -33.42 -27.65 45.51
C ILE A 193 -32.95 -26.23 45.18
N GLU A 194 -33.88 -25.34 44.86
CA GLU A 194 -33.60 -23.95 44.50
C GLU A 194 -34.87 -23.12 44.70
N LYS A 195 -34.87 -22.25 45.72
CA LYS A 195 -36.07 -21.51 46.12
C LYS A 195 -36.63 -20.65 44.98
N GLY A 196 -37.92 -20.82 44.68
CA GLY A 196 -38.64 -20.11 43.62
C GLY A 196 -38.53 -20.73 42.23
N ARG A 197 -37.78 -21.83 42.07
CA ARG A 197 -37.72 -22.56 40.81
C ARG A 197 -39.03 -23.32 40.56
N LYS A 198 -39.50 -23.28 39.31
CA LYS A 198 -40.73 -23.92 38.85
C LYS A 198 -40.43 -25.20 38.06
N TYR A 199 -41.19 -26.25 38.33
CA TYR A 199 -41.07 -27.56 37.70
C TYR A 199 -42.40 -27.95 37.09
N GLU A 200 -42.41 -28.28 35.81
CA GLU A 200 -43.57 -28.92 35.18
C GLU A 200 -43.67 -30.37 35.66
N VAL A 201 -44.87 -30.76 36.09
CA VAL A 201 -45.15 -32.06 36.69
C VAL A 201 -46.49 -32.58 36.18
N ASP A 202 -46.49 -33.81 35.71
CA ASP A 202 -47.70 -34.60 35.52
C ASP A 202 -48.00 -35.35 36.81
N PHE A 203 -49.16 -35.11 37.41
CA PHE A 203 -49.52 -35.73 38.69
C PHE A 203 -50.98 -36.17 38.77
N TYR A 204 -51.22 -37.17 39.62
CA TYR A 204 -52.55 -37.66 39.96
C TYR A 204 -52.65 -37.72 41.49
N GLU A 205 -53.62 -37.04 42.06
CA GLU A 205 -53.79 -36.94 43.51
C GLU A 205 -55.00 -37.76 43.95
N THR A 206 -54.79 -38.63 44.93
CA THR A 206 -55.84 -39.35 45.66
C THR A 206 -55.92 -38.84 47.10
N ASP A 207 -56.80 -39.41 47.91
CA ASP A 207 -56.91 -39.05 49.33
C ASP A 207 -55.60 -39.35 50.09
N ASP A 208 -54.94 -40.47 49.74
CA ASP A 208 -53.75 -40.96 50.45
C ASP A 208 -52.41 -40.61 49.78
N TYR A 209 -52.37 -40.46 48.45
CA TYR A 209 -51.13 -40.38 47.68
C TYR A 209 -51.13 -39.28 46.62
N VAL A 210 -49.95 -38.77 46.31
CA VAL A 210 -49.70 -37.97 45.10
C VAL A 210 -48.80 -38.78 44.16
N TYR A 211 -49.36 -39.22 43.05
CA TYR A 211 -48.63 -39.91 42.01
C TYR A 211 -48.00 -38.89 41.07
N VAL A 212 -46.71 -39.04 40.79
CA VAL A 212 -45.95 -38.16 39.89
C VAL A 212 -45.40 -39.01 38.75
N PHE A 213 -45.62 -38.53 37.53
CA PHE A 213 -45.27 -39.24 36.30
C PHE A 213 -44.13 -38.52 35.57
N GLU A 214 -43.27 -39.30 34.95
CA GLU A 214 -42.36 -38.83 33.90
C GLU A 214 -42.54 -39.76 32.71
N VAL A 215 -42.89 -39.17 31.57
CA VAL A 215 -43.26 -39.91 30.36
C VAL A 215 -42.23 -39.66 29.27
N LYS A 216 -41.55 -40.73 28.83
CA LYS A 216 -40.45 -40.66 27.86
C LYS A 216 -40.58 -41.73 26.79
N ASN A 217 -40.25 -41.42 25.54
CA ASN A 217 -40.16 -42.48 24.53
C ASN A 217 -38.99 -43.44 24.83
N LEU A 218 -37.82 -42.89 25.18
CA LEU A 218 -36.67 -43.63 25.70
C LEU A 218 -36.31 -43.03 27.07
N ALA A 219 -36.40 -43.83 28.13
CA ALA A 219 -36.03 -43.40 29.47
C ALA A 219 -34.52 -43.46 29.68
N ASP A 220 -33.98 -42.40 30.26
CA ASP A 220 -32.57 -42.19 30.60
C ASP A 220 -32.40 -41.89 32.10
N GLU A 221 -31.15 -41.71 32.55
CA GLU A 221 -30.84 -41.33 33.94
C GLU A 221 -31.49 -39.99 34.32
N GLY A 222 -31.55 -39.04 33.38
CA GLY A 222 -32.17 -37.73 33.59
C GLY A 222 -33.64 -37.84 34.01
N ALA A 223 -34.40 -38.78 33.45
CA ALA A 223 -35.78 -39.02 33.87
C ALA A 223 -35.90 -39.45 35.34
N ILE A 224 -34.94 -40.25 35.84
CA ILE A 224 -34.87 -40.65 37.25
C ILE A 224 -34.61 -39.42 38.11
N GLU A 225 -33.59 -38.63 37.77
CA GLU A 225 -33.22 -37.42 38.52
C GLU A 225 -34.39 -36.44 38.61
N GLN A 226 -35.09 -36.21 37.49
CA GLN A 226 -36.27 -35.34 37.43
C GLN A 226 -37.38 -35.80 38.38
N LEU A 227 -37.69 -37.10 38.40
CA LEU A 227 -38.68 -37.67 39.32
C LEU A 227 -38.26 -37.51 40.79
N LEU A 228 -36.99 -37.71 41.12
CA LEU A 228 -36.50 -37.59 42.49
C LEU A 228 -36.49 -36.14 42.99
N ILE A 229 -36.12 -35.20 42.12
CA ILE A 229 -36.20 -33.75 42.39
C ILE A 229 -37.66 -33.37 42.68
N ARG A 230 -38.59 -33.77 41.81
CA ARG A 230 -40.02 -33.49 41.99
C ARG A 230 -40.58 -34.11 43.25
N ARG A 231 -40.17 -35.33 43.62
CA ARG A 231 -40.54 -35.97 44.90
C ARG A 231 -40.15 -35.11 46.11
N LYS A 232 -38.92 -34.59 46.12
CA LYS A 232 -38.42 -33.75 47.21
C LYS A 232 -39.19 -32.44 47.31
N VAL A 233 -39.39 -31.77 46.17
CA VAL A 233 -40.11 -30.49 46.11
C VAL A 233 -41.57 -30.67 46.54
N LEU A 234 -42.30 -31.61 45.92
CA LEU A 234 -43.70 -31.87 46.28
C LEU A 234 -43.86 -32.39 47.70
N GLY A 235 -43.01 -33.34 48.12
CA GLY A 235 -43.07 -33.93 49.46
C GLY A 235 -42.81 -32.93 50.59
N SER A 236 -42.13 -31.81 50.31
CA SER A 236 -41.98 -30.72 51.28
C SER A 236 -43.24 -29.88 51.46
N GLN A 237 -44.22 -30.02 50.56
CA GLN A 237 -45.42 -29.17 50.45
C GLN A 237 -46.73 -29.95 50.59
N THR A 238 -46.69 -31.29 50.57
CA THR A 238 -47.86 -32.14 50.81
C THR A 238 -47.60 -33.11 51.96
N PRO A 239 -48.58 -33.32 52.85
CA PRO A 239 -48.50 -34.38 53.86
C PRO A 239 -48.71 -35.79 53.26
N LYS A 240 -49.15 -35.88 51.99
CA LYS A 240 -49.40 -37.15 51.29
C LYS A 240 -48.10 -37.76 50.79
N GLU A 241 -48.02 -39.08 50.79
CA GLU A 241 -46.84 -39.76 50.26
C GLU A 241 -46.78 -39.64 48.73
N VAL A 242 -45.60 -39.27 48.21
CA VAL A 242 -45.37 -39.05 46.77
C VAL A 242 -44.83 -40.31 46.12
N LYS A 243 -45.65 -40.94 45.25
CA LYS A 243 -45.28 -42.15 44.49
C LYS A 243 -44.82 -41.79 43.08
N LEU A 244 -43.69 -42.34 42.67
CA LEU A 244 -43.06 -42.01 41.39
C LEU A 244 -43.32 -43.07 40.34
N PHE A 245 -43.69 -42.63 39.13
CA PHE A 245 -43.93 -43.48 37.97
C PHE A 245 -43.07 -43.01 36.80
N LEU A 246 -42.22 -43.89 36.29
CA LEU A 246 -41.48 -43.70 35.05
C LEU A 246 -42.15 -44.53 33.96
N VAL A 247 -42.82 -43.87 33.03
CA VAL A 247 -43.56 -44.50 31.93
C VAL A 247 -42.77 -44.30 30.64
N SER A 248 -42.37 -45.39 30.00
CA SER A 248 -41.62 -45.28 28.74
C SER A 248 -41.87 -46.37 27.72
N ASN A 249 -41.63 -46.08 26.45
CA ASN A 249 -41.68 -47.14 25.43
C ASN A 249 -40.46 -48.06 25.53
N SER A 250 -39.27 -47.47 25.68
CA SER A 250 -38.03 -48.20 25.83
C SER A 250 -37.25 -47.72 27.05
N ILE A 251 -36.63 -48.65 27.76
CA ILE A 251 -35.70 -48.36 28.85
C ILE A 251 -34.57 -49.38 28.85
N GLU A 252 -33.34 -48.92 29.11
CA GLU A 252 -32.23 -49.84 29.33
C GLU A 252 -32.36 -50.59 30.66
N GLU A 253 -31.98 -51.86 30.69
CA GLU A 253 -32.10 -52.68 31.91
C GLU A 253 -31.31 -52.10 33.10
N ALA A 254 -30.18 -51.44 32.86
CA ALA A 254 -29.41 -50.77 33.91
C ALA A 254 -30.21 -49.62 34.56
N ILE A 255 -30.77 -48.74 33.72
CA ILE A 255 -31.57 -47.58 34.14
C ILE A 255 -32.85 -48.03 34.84
N ARG A 256 -33.50 -49.08 34.32
CA ARG A 256 -34.69 -49.68 34.95
C ARG A 256 -34.38 -50.19 36.36
N ARG A 257 -33.24 -50.85 36.56
CA ARG A 257 -32.82 -51.33 37.89
C ARG A 257 -32.55 -50.17 38.84
N GLN A 258 -31.89 -49.12 38.36
CA GLN A 258 -31.61 -47.92 39.16
C GLN A 258 -32.92 -47.23 39.58
N ALA A 259 -33.83 -46.97 38.65
CA ALA A 259 -35.13 -46.37 38.93
C ALA A 259 -35.88 -47.14 40.03
N ARG A 260 -35.92 -48.47 39.93
CA ARG A 260 -36.57 -49.33 40.93
C ARG A 260 -35.90 -49.29 42.30
N LYS A 261 -34.56 -49.22 42.35
CA LYS A 261 -33.82 -49.06 43.62
C LYS A 261 -34.19 -47.76 44.33
N GLU A 262 -34.46 -46.70 43.58
CA GLU A 262 -34.88 -45.38 44.09
C GLU A 262 -36.37 -45.30 44.48
N GLY A 263 -37.09 -46.43 44.40
CA GLY A 263 -38.53 -46.52 44.71
C GLY A 263 -39.44 -46.04 43.58
N ILE A 264 -38.94 -45.95 42.34
CA ILE A 264 -39.74 -45.55 41.18
C ILE A 264 -40.40 -46.77 40.56
N THR A 265 -41.72 -46.68 40.36
CA THR A 265 -42.49 -47.68 39.61
C THR A 265 -42.23 -47.50 38.12
N VAL A 266 -41.59 -48.48 37.48
CA VAL A 266 -41.26 -48.41 36.05
C VAL A 266 -42.27 -49.21 35.23
N ILE A 267 -42.97 -48.52 34.33
CA ILE A 267 -43.83 -49.11 33.31
C ILE A 267 -43.12 -48.93 31.95
N ALA A 268 -42.73 -50.03 31.33
CA ALA A 268 -42.03 -50.00 30.06
C ALA A 268 -42.47 -51.12 29.11
N GLY A 269 -42.64 -50.79 27.83
CA GLY A 269 -43.04 -51.75 26.79
C GLY A 269 -41.88 -52.63 26.32
N HIS A 270 -40.70 -52.03 26.14
CA HIS A 270 -39.50 -52.73 25.75
C HIS A 270 -38.35 -52.44 26.71
N VAL A 271 -37.65 -53.49 27.14
CA VAL A 271 -36.48 -53.39 27.99
C VAL A 271 -35.25 -53.73 27.17
N ILE A 272 -34.44 -52.73 26.87
CA ILE A 272 -33.23 -52.87 26.07
C ILE A 272 -32.18 -53.54 26.95
N ARG A 273 -31.84 -54.79 26.59
CA ARG A 273 -30.71 -55.50 27.17
C ARG A 273 -29.52 -55.24 26.27
N THR A 274 -28.61 -54.37 26.70
CA THR A 274 -27.32 -54.20 26.04
C THR A 274 -26.62 -55.56 26.07
N ARG A 275 -26.53 -56.25 24.92
CA ARG A 275 -25.63 -57.39 24.78
C ARG A 275 -24.22 -56.81 24.93
N ARG A 276 -23.56 -57.13 26.04
CA ARG A 276 -22.10 -57.05 26.10
C ARG A 276 -21.52 -58.11 25.18
#